data_AF-A0A840RWF4-F1
#
_entry.id   AF-A0A840RWF4-F1
#
_cell.length_a   1.000
_cell.length_b   1.000
_cell.length_c   1.000
_cell.angle_alpha   90.00
_cell.angle_beta   90.00
_cell.angle_gamma   90.00
#
_symmetry.space_group_name_H-M   'P 1'
#
loop_
_entity.id
_entity.type
_entity.pdbx_description
1 polymer ?
#
loop_
_entity_poly.entity_id
_entity_poly.type
_entity_poly.pdbx_seq_one_letter_code
_entity_poly.pdbx_strand_id
1 'polypeptide(L)'
;MLDKKVTLLSIAVALALTACGGGGSSTTPTPTPVASTGSGKAVDGYLSSATVLCDTNKNGAADTGEVSVLTDSQGNFVFSPACTGNIVVTGGTNIDTGLPFTGTLKASAGSTVATPLTTLTVDAGLTTAQVVVFLGLPAGTDVTKLDPVASTPDVLKRTLALQQIIQSTTNTLAALGKNSSGATLQGIYLEVVKSVASTLVVNPTAILIDSSGNISPVLVSSVVQQSVTNVATTANPALAASKSVIATLSPARVATVASAAIVSQAQTLATSTTSNLLSVTTAAQSDVTIANALNALSSLLVTTSTVDVSGVGTALTSLVAANTSGSTAASKTAAANALNTQASNAGATIDSSKFIAPTNYLGVVNDQIAINGSTYTLDQFSQGAVVTTAKNASLDIFSFSALVVGTPIPPTGGVNTTTVKFGLELSDTVASKRSLQVVIDGVTLSNDANGLLSVAVPASAKVYVYGATSSGTTANLTLTNLSPNLIAVGANNAITFNMGQLFNKIATDNQNPVLANLQYLKGTLNVKFVMSTLDIRTSKGLAAGLSVLVNGAGMPAVSGEGFQGVVTIQ
;
A
#
# COMPACT_ATOMS: atom_id res chain seq x y z
N MET A 1 65.20 24.27 -31.18
CA MET A 1 65.38 23.65 -29.85
C MET A 1 64.02 23.02 -29.54
N LEU A 2 63.83 21.72 -29.85
CA LEU A 2 64.09 20.56 -28.97
C LEU A 2 63.31 20.66 -27.64
N ASP A 3 62.59 19.68 -27.11
CA ASP A 3 62.26 18.28 -27.53
C ASP A 3 61.18 17.71 -26.53
N LYS A 4 60.38 16.63 -26.75
CA LYS A 4 60.01 15.80 -27.94
C LYS A 4 58.81 14.87 -27.60
N LYS A 5 57.93 14.57 -28.58
CA LYS A 5 57.12 13.33 -28.85
C LYS A 5 55.61 13.64 -29.04
N VAL A 6 54.92 13.43 -30.20
CA VAL A 6 54.86 12.31 -31.17
C VAL A 6 54.22 11.07 -30.49
N THR A 7 53.12 10.46 -30.95
CA THR A 7 52.75 10.06 -32.33
C THR A 7 51.22 9.93 -32.54
N LEU A 8 50.72 10.09 -33.78
CA LEU A 8 49.49 9.42 -34.24
C LEU A 8 49.81 7.96 -34.62
N LEU A 9 48.86 7.01 -34.53
CA LEU A 9 48.36 6.27 -35.71
C LEU A 9 47.21 5.32 -35.39
N SER A 10 46.17 5.37 -36.22
CA SER A 10 45.22 4.27 -36.40
C SER A 10 45.83 3.23 -37.34
N ILE A 11 45.84 1.95 -36.97
CA ILE A 11 46.16 0.85 -37.87
C ILE A 11 45.10 -0.25 -37.72
N ALA A 12 44.38 -0.53 -38.81
CA ALA A 12 43.61 -1.75 -38.98
C ALA A 12 44.50 -2.79 -39.65
N VAL A 13 44.55 -4.01 -39.11
CA VAL A 13 45.23 -5.15 -39.73
C VAL A 13 44.28 -6.34 -39.70
N ALA A 14 43.80 -6.74 -40.87
CA ALA A 14 43.18 -8.04 -41.09
C ALA A 14 44.25 -9.01 -41.62
N LEU A 15 44.54 -10.08 -40.89
CA LEU A 15 45.16 -11.28 -41.46
C LEU A 15 44.32 -12.49 -41.08
N ALA A 16 43.76 -13.14 -42.09
CA ALA A 16 43.29 -14.51 -41.98
C ALA A 16 44.47 -15.43 -42.30
N LEU A 17 44.99 -16.15 -41.29
CA LEU A 17 45.82 -17.33 -41.51
C LEU A 17 45.12 -18.54 -40.89
N THR A 18 44.71 -19.47 -41.75
CA THR A 18 44.25 -20.80 -41.35
C THR A 18 45.42 -21.62 -40.83
N ALA A 19 45.32 -22.13 -39.59
CA ALA A 19 46.21 -23.17 -39.07
C ALA A 19 45.37 -24.29 -38.45
N CYS A 20 45.68 -25.53 -38.86
CA CYS A 20 45.00 -26.75 -38.43
C CYS A 20 45.83 -27.48 -37.36
N GLY A 21 45.14 -28.09 -36.39
CA GLY A 21 45.67 -29.23 -35.62
C GLY A 21 46.34 -28.91 -34.29
N GLY A 22 45.85 -29.55 -33.22
CA GLY A 22 46.47 -29.55 -31.89
C GLY A 22 45.46 -29.66 -30.76
N GLY A 23 45.07 -30.89 -30.38
CA GLY A 23 44.11 -31.12 -29.30
C GLY A 23 44.73 -30.90 -27.90
N GLY A 24 44.01 -30.19 -27.05
CA GLY A 24 44.33 -30.02 -25.63
C GLY A 24 43.15 -29.37 -24.90
N SER A 25 42.48 -30.13 -24.03
CA SER A 25 41.27 -29.67 -23.35
C SER A 25 41.59 -28.62 -22.27
N SER A 26 41.50 -27.35 -22.62
CA SER A 26 41.40 -26.25 -21.66
C SER A 26 40.09 -25.49 -21.89
N THR A 27 39.17 -25.62 -20.94
CA THR A 27 37.93 -24.84 -20.93
C THR A 27 38.25 -23.40 -20.54
N THR A 28 38.59 -22.57 -21.52
CA THR A 28 38.57 -21.11 -21.35
C THR A 28 37.16 -20.72 -20.90
N PRO A 29 36.98 -20.09 -19.71
CA PRO A 29 35.67 -19.64 -19.32
C PRO A 29 35.26 -18.52 -20.29
N THR A 30 34.22 -18.77 -21.09
CA THR A 30 33.45 -17.68 -21.70
C THR A 30 33.13 -16.67 -20.61
N PRO A 31 33.44 -15.37 -20.78
CA PRO A 31 33.09 -14.39 -19.76
C PRO A 31 31.58 -14.39 -19.60
N THR A 32 31.10 -14.94 -18.48
CA THR A 32 29.69 -14.92 -18.12
C THR A 32 29.27 -13.46 -18.14
N PRO A 33 28.21 -13.07 -18.88
CA PRO A 33 27.74 -11.70 -18.84
C PRO A 33 27.46 -11.34 -17.39
N VAL A 34 28.16 -10.32 -16.87
CA VAL A 34 27.88 -9.83 -15.52
C VAL A 34 26.43 -9.38 -15.56
N ALA A 35 25.58 -10.05 -14.78
CA ALA A 35 24.18 -9.69 -14.66
C ALA A 35 24.11 -8.22 -14.24
N SER A 36 23.65 -7.36 -15.17
CA SER A 36 23.43 -5.94 -14.88
C SER A 36 22.54 -5.84 -13.65
N THR A 37 22.89 -5.01 -12.67
CA THR A 37 22.04 -4.74 -11.52
C THR A 37 21.22 -3.47 -11.78
N GLY A 38 19.96 -3.48 -11.36
CA GLY A 38 19.05 -2.34 -11.50
C GLY A 38 18.56 -1.91 -10.13
N SER A 39 18.67 -0.64 -9.79
CA SER A 39 18.24 -0.11 -8.50
C SER A 39 17.42 1.16 -8.66
N GLY A 40 16.57 1.42 -7.68
CA GLY A 40 15.76 2.63 -7.63
C GLY A 40 15.12 2.85 -6.27
N LYS A 41 14.25 3.85 -6.18
CA LYS A 41 13.49 4.19 -4.97
C LYS A 41 11.98 4.16 -5.21
N ALA A 42 11.22 3.69 -4.23
CA ALA A 42 9.77 3.88 -4.19
C ALA A 42 9.45 5.18 -3.42
N VAL A 43 8.75 6.12 -4.06
CA VAL A 43 8.56 7.47 -3.54
C VAL A 43 7.11 7.95 -3.72
N ASP A 44 6.33 7.80 -2.64
CA ASP A 44 5.05 8.43 -2.32
C ASP A 44 5.19 9.16 -0.96
N GLY A 45 6.33 9.85 -0.80
CA GLY A 45 7.17 9.75 0.41
C GLY A 45 7.96 8.43 0.40
N TYR A 46 9.18 8.36 0.97
CA TYR A 46 9.96 7.12 0.83
C TYR A 46 9.23 5.93 1.45
N LEU A 47 8.98 4.87 0.67
CA LEU A 47 8.21 3.72 1.14
C LEU A 47 9.13 2.63 1.68
N SER A 48 9.13 2.37 2.98
CA SER A 48 9.81 1.23 3.61
C SER A 48 8.99 -0.04 3.49
N SER A 49 9.64 -1.18 3.27
CA SER A 49 9.00 -2.50 3.19
C SER A 49 7.86 -2.58 2.16
N ALA A 50 7.90 -1.78 1.10
CA ALA A 50 6.99 -1.90 -0.03
C ALA A 50 7.40 -3.08 -0.91
N THR A 51 6.43 -3.80 -1.47
CA THR A 51 6.69 -4.86 -2.43
C THR A 51 6.96 -4.24 -3.78
N VAL A 52 8.09 -4.56 -4.40
CA VAL A 52 8.49 -4.09 -5.72
C VAL A 52 8.60 -5.30 -6.66
N LEU A 53 7.63 -5.44 -7.55
CA LEU A 53 7.54 -6.48 -8.56
C LEU A 53 8.21 -6.03 -9.86
N CYS A 54 9.00 -6.90 -10.47
CA CYS A 54 9.38 -6.80 -11.88
C CYS A 54 8.31 -7.48 -12.75
N ASP A 55 7.34 -6.69 -13.19
CA ASP A 55 6.18 -7.07 -14.00
C ASP A 55 6.59 -7.13 -15.48
N THR A 56 7.06 -8.29 -15.90
CA THR A 56 7.57 -8.57 -17.25
C THR A 56 6.45 -8.80 -18.25
N ASN A 57 5.31 -9.34 -17.80
CA ASN A 57 4.16 -9.64 -18.66
C ASN A 57 3.14 -8.49 -18.73
N LYS A 58 3.26 -7.47 -17.86
CA LYS A 58 2.45 -6.24 -17.76
C LYS A 58 1.03 -6.42 -17.22
N ASN A 59 0.76 -7.47 -16.44
CA ASN A 59 -0.54 -7.69 -15.81
C ASN A 59 -0.66 -7.08 -14.39
N GLY A 60 0.44 -6.63 -13.79
CA GLY A 60 0.48 -6.05 -12.45
C GLY A 60 0.34 -7.03 -11.28
N ALA A 61 0.48 -8.33 -11.51
CA ALA A 61 0.42 -9.40 -10.51
C ALA A 61 1.71 -10.22 -10.54
N ALA A 62 2.17 -10.69 -9.37
CA ALA A 62 3.42 -11.45 -9.29
C ALA A 62 3.21 -12.89 -9.81
N ASP A 63 3.71 -13.16 -11.02
CA ASP A 63 3.56 -14.47 -11.67
C ASP A 63 4.75 -15.42 -11.50
N THR A 64 4.56 -16.67 -11.90
CA THR A 64 5.63 -17.68 -11.90
C THR A 64 6.75 -17.28 -12.86
N GLY A 65 7.95 -17.09 -12.32
CA GLY A 65 9.14 -16.65 -13.06
C GLY A 65 9.45 -15.16 -12.90
N GLU A 66 8.54 -14.38 -12.31
CA GLU A 66 8.79 -12.98 -11.99
C GLU A 66 9.44 -12.83 -10.60
N VAL A 67 10.07 -11.67 -10.39
CA VAL A 67 10.87 -11.38 -9.21
C VAL A 67 10.26 -10.21 -8.45
N SER A 68 10.03 -10.44 -7.16
CA SER A 68 9.65 -9.39 -6.21
C SER A 68 10.77 -9.18 -5.20
N VAL A 69 11.00 -7.92 -4.82
CA VAL A 69 11.90 -7.52 -3.73
C VAL A 69 11.15 -6.59 -2.78
N LEU A 70 11.65 -6.41 -1.55
CA LEU A 70 11.18 -5.36 -0.66
C LEU A 70 12.05 -4.12 -0.77
N THR A 71 11.47 -2.94 -0.56
CA THR A 71 12.27 -1.75 -0.26
C THR A 71 12.88 -1.81 1.13
N ASP A 72 14.08 -1.24 1.28
CA ASP A 72 14.74 -1.08 2.57
C ASP A 72 14.15 0.09 3.40
N SER A 73 14.74 0.34 4.57
CA SER A 73 14.33 1.42 5.48
C SER A 73 14.59 2.85 4.96
N GLN A 74 15.10 3.01 3.73
CA GLN A 74 15.30 4.27 3.03
C GLN A 74 14.56 4.31 1.67
N GLY A 75 13.66 3.34 1.44
CA GLY A 75 12.88 3.21 0.22
C GLY A 75 13.62 2.67 -1.00
N ASN A 76 14.87 2.20 -0.85
CA ASN A 76 15.65 1.66 -1.97
C ASN A 76 15.22 0.22 -2.29
N PHE A 77 15.16 -0.13 -3.58
CA PHE A 77 15.05 -1.51 -4.06
C PHE A 77 16.17 -1.83 -5.05
N VAL A 78 16.54 -3.11 -5.15
CA VAL A 78 17.58 -3.61 -6.06
C VAL A 78 17.15 -4.93 -6.69
N PHE A 79 17.20 -5.01 -8.01
CA PHE A 79 17.06 -6.22 -8.81
C PHE A 79 18.42 -6.69 -9.33
N SER A 80 18.67 -8.00 -9.24
CA SER A 80 19.85 -8.67 -9.79
C SER A 80 19.42 -10.01 -10.41
N PRO A 81 19.35 -10.15 -11.75
CA PRO A 81 19.58 -9.10 -12.76
C PRO A 81 18.56 -7.95 -12.69
N ALA A 82 18.88 -6.83 -13.32
CA ALA A 82 18.05 -5.64 -13.46
C ALA A 82 16.69 -5.98 -14.07
N CYS A 83 15.63 -5.34 -13.57
CA CYS A 83 14.30 -5.54 -14.11
C CYS A 83 14.20 -5.06 -15.57
N THR A 84 13.72 -5.95 -16.45
CA THR A 84 13.46 -5.69 -17.87
C THR A 84 12.00 -5.38 -18.16
N GLY A 85 11.11 -5.64 -17.19
CA GLY A 85 9.68 -5.33 -17.24
C GLY A 85 9.31 -3.96 -16.69
N ASN A 86 8.02 -3.72 -16.50
CA ASN A 86 7.57 -2.60 -15.68
C ASN A 86 7.90 -2.88 -14.21
N ILE A 87 8.16 -1.83 -13.45
CA ILE A 87 8.30 -1.89 -12.00
C ILE A 87 6.94 -1.55 -11.40
N VAL A 88 6.40 -2.41 -10.55
CA VAL A 88 5.11 -2.20 -9.85
C VAL A 88 5.37 -2.22 -8.35
N VAL A 89 4.97 -1.15 -7.65
CA VAL A 89 5.16 -1.01 -6.20
C VAL A 89 3.82 -1.00 -5.49
N THR A 90 3.68 -1.83 -4.45
CA THR A 90 2.46 -1.95 -3.64
C THR A 90 2.80 -2.12 -2.15
N GLY A 91 1.94 -1.57 -1.29
CA GLY A 91 2.11 -1.69 0.16
C GLY A 91 3.33 -0.96 0.72
N GLY A 92 3.77 -1.37 1.92
CA GLY A 92 4.79 -0.68 2.69
C GLY A 92 4.26 0.55 3.42
N THR A 93 5.17 1.30 4.03
CA THR A 93 4.86 2.48 4.86
C THR A 93 5.70 3.67 4.43
N ASN A 94 5.04 4.82 4.31
CA ASN A 94 5.71 6.11 4.15
C ASN A 94 6.55 6.39 5.42
N ILE A 95 7.86 6.47 5.25
CA ILE A 95 8.84 6.61 6.34
C ILE A 95 8.65 7.91 7.12
N ASP A 96 8.22 8.97 6.45
CA ASP A 96 8.06 10.29 7.05
C ASP A 96 6.74 10.40 7.84
N THR A 97 5.62 9.95 7.24
CA THR A 97 4.29 10.08 7.85
C THR A 97 3.90 8.91 8.77
N GLY A 98 4.58 7.77 8.64
CA GLY A 98 4.27 6.52 9.37
C GLY A 98 3.01 5.80 8.87
N LEU A 99 2.40 6.27 7.78
CA LEU A 99 1.14 5.74 7.24
C LEU A 99 1.37 4.64 6.19
N PRO A 100 0.50 3.60 6.13
CA PRO A 100 0.54 2.59 5.07
C PRO A 100 0.29 3.21 3.69
N PHE A 101 1.03 2.75 2.69
CA PHE A 101 0.73 3.04 1.29
C PHE A 101 -0.32 2.05 0.76
N THR A 102 -1.49 2.58 0.37
CA THR A 102 -2.64 1.78 -0.08
C THR A 102 -2.86 1.78 -1.60
N GLY A 103 -2.06 2.56 -2.34
CA GLY A 103 -2.13 2.67 -3.80
C GLY A 103 -1.22 1.70 -4.54
N THR A 104 -0.95 2.01 -5.81
CA THR A 104 0.01 1.27 -6.65
C THR A 104 0.84 2.25 -7.45
N LEU A 105 2.16 2.22 -7.29
CA LEU A 105 3.07 2.98 -8.15
C LEU A 105 3.53 2.11 -9.32
N LYS A 106 3.72 2.71 -10.49
CA LYS A 106 4.31 2.04 -11.65
C LYS A 106 5.46 2.85 -12.24
N ALA A 107 6.46 2.18 -12.79
CA ALA A 107 7.53 2.80 -13.57
C ALA A 107 7.97 1.86 -14.71
N SER A 108 8.60 2.41 -15.74
CA SER A 108 9.16 1.61 -16.84
C SER A 108 10.50 0.98 -16.42
N ALA A 109 10.92 -0.07 -17.13
CA ALA A 109 12.28 -0.60 -17.05
C ALA A 109 13.33 0.53 -17.12
N GLY A 110 14.35 0.48 -16.26
CA GLY A 110 15.42 1.48 -16.20
C GLY A 110 15.07 2.81 -15.52
N SER A 111 13.85 3.00 -15.03
CA SER A 111 13.50 4.14 -14.16
C SER A 111 14.24 4.02 -12.82
N THR A 112 14.85 5.10 -12.32
CA THR A 112 15.55 5.10 -11.01
C THR A 112 14.60 5.39 -9.86
N VAL A 113 13.35 5.72 -10.16
CA VAL A 113 12.28 5.96 -9.19
C VAL A 113 10.97 5.33 -9.65
N ALA A 114 10.13 4.94 -8.69
CA ALA A 114 8.71 4.64 -8.88
C ALA A 114 7.90 5.59 -8.01
N THR A 115 7.10 6.45 -8.64
CA THR A 115 6.41 7.58 -8.03
C THR A 115 5.01 7.77 -8.65
N PRO A 116 4.12 8.59 -8.07
CA PRO A 116 2.87 8.97 -8.74
C PRO A 116 3.08 9.54 -10.16
N LEU A 117 4.23 10.19 -10.41
CA LEU A 117 4.57 10.77 -11.71
C LEU A 117 4.92 9.71 -12.75
N THR A 118 5.71 8.69 -12.39
CA THR A 118 6.00 7.57 -13.29
C THR A 118 4.75 6.70 -13.50
N THR A 119 3.85 6.66 -12.52
CA THR A 119 2.57 5.94 -12.65
C THR A 119 1.68 6.61 -13.70
N LEU A 120 1.66 7.94 -13.75
CA LEU A 120 0.99 8.70 -14.81
C LEU A 120 1.57 8.42 -16.22
N THR A 121 2.87 8.15 -16.35
CA THR A 121 3.44 7.79 -17.66
C THR A 121 3.15 6.35 -18.06
N VAL A 122 3.16 5.41 -17.11
CA VAL A 122 3.00 3.97 -17.40
C VAL A 122 1.54 3.52 -17.49
N ASP A 123 0.70 3.88 -16.52
CA ASP A 123 -0.70 3.39 -16.45
C ASP A 123 -1.67 4.34 -17.16
N ALA A 124 -1.36 5.64 -17.13
CA ALA A 124 -2.18 6.69 -17.75
C ALA A 124 -1.68 7.09 -19.15
N GLY A 125 -0.54 6.55 -19.61
CA GLY A 125 -0.01 6.72 -20.97
C GLY A 125 0.48 8.13 -21.30
N LEU A 126 0.70 8.99 -20.30
CA LEU A 126 1.17 10.36 -20.53
C LEU A 126 2.65 10.40 -20.88
N THR A 127 3.03 11.30 -21.79
CA THR A 127 4.45 11.60 -22.04
C THR A 127 5.04 12.38 -20.86
N THR A 128 6.35 12.26 -20.64
CA THR A 128 7.11 13.09 -19.68
C THR A 128 6.81 14.58 -19.83
N ALA A 129 6.74 15.09 -21.07
CA ALA A 129 6.44 16.49 -21.36
C ALA A 129 5.04 16.90 -20.89
N GLN A 130 4.02 16.05 -21.09
CA GLN A 130 2.66 16.29 -20.59
C GLN A 130 2.62 16.34 -19.06
N VAL A 131 3.27 15.40 -18.37
CA VAL A 131 3.33 15.39 -16.89
C VAL A 131 4.04 16.64 -16.35
N VAL A 132 5.13 17.08 -16.99
CA VAL A 132 5.86 18.30 -16.62
C VAL A 132 4.98 19.55 -16.75
N VAL A 133 4.29 19.73 -17.88
CA VAL A 133 3.39 20.88 -18.10
C VAL A 133 2.21 20.86 -17.13
N PHE A 134 1.57 19.70 -16.96
CA PHE A 134 0.36 19.54 -16.14
C PHE A 134 0.56 19.89 -14.66
N LEU A 135 1.79 19.76 -14.15
CA LEU A 135 2.17 20.05 -12.76
C LEU A 135 3.09 21.28 -12.63
N GLY A 136 3.23 22.05 -13.72
CA GLY A 136 4.05 23.27 -13.78
C GLY A 136 5.53 23.04 -13.46
N LEU A 137 6.04 21.81 -13.57
CA LEU A 137 7.40 21.44 -13.21
C LEU A 137 8.43 22.16 -14.11
N PRO A 138 9.70 22.28 -13.69
CA PRO A 138 10.74 22.89 -14.51
C PRO A 138 10.84 22.23 -15.90
N ALA A 139 11.04 23.06 -16.93
CA ALA A 139 11.15 22.56 -18.29
C ALA A 139 12.35 21.59 -18.44
N GLY A 140 12.13 20.47 -19.11
CA GLY A 140 13.14 19.43 -19.30
C GLY A 140 13.32 18.46 -18.12
N THR A 141 12.50 18.55 -17.06
CA THR A 141 12.52 17.57 -15.96
C THR A 141 12.22 16.15 -16.45
N ASP A 142 13.13 15.21 -16.17
CA ASP A 142 12.97 13.79 -16.46
C ASP A 142 12.24 13.08 -15.31
N VAL A 143 10.94 12.82 -15.48
CA VAL A 143 10.10 12.17 -14.46
C VAL A 143 10.54 10.74 -14.12
N THR A 144 11.32 10.06 -14.97
CA THR A 144 11.85 8.71 -14.70
C THR A 144 13.07 8.71 -13.77
N LYS A 145 13.59 9.91 -13.45
CA LYS A 145 14.71 10.13 -12.53
C LYS A 145 14.41 11.13 -11.43
N LEU A 146 13.22 11.73 -11.43
CA LEU A 146 12.81 12.73 -10.45
C LEU A 146 12.37 12.05 -9.16
N ASP A 147 13.29 11.99 -8.19
CA ASP A 147 12.95 11.78 -6.78
C ASP A 147 12.39 13.08 -6.20
N PRO A 148 11.09 13.17 -5.86
CA PRO A 148 10.53 14.43 -5.37
C PRO A 148 10.98 14.79 -3.96
N VAL A 149 11.31 13.79 -3.13
CA VAL A 149 11.76 13.99 -1.73
C VAL A 149 13.18 14.54 -1.70
N ALA A 150 14.04 14.12 -2.63
CA ALA A 150 15.37 14.68 -2.84
C ALA A 150 15.40 15.94 -3.74
N SER A 151 14.24 16.45 -4.18
CA SER A 151 14.15 17.60 -5.10
C SER A 151 14.02 18.95 -4.37
N THR A 152 13.68 20.00 -5.12
CA THR A 152 13.38 21.31 -4.53
C THR A 152 12.07 21.27 -3.72
N PRO A 153 11.92 22.11 -2.68
CA PRO A 153 10.68 22.17 -1.90
C PRO A 153 9.41 22.38 -2.72
N ASP A 154 9.49 23.13 -3.82
CA ASP A 154 8.32 23.40 -4.67
C ASP A 154 7.92 22.18 -5.50
N VAL A 155 8.89 21.41 -6.00
CA VAL A 155 8.60 20.12 -6.66
C VAL A 155 7.96 19.16 -5.67
N LEU A 156 8.55 19.01 -4.48
CA LEU A 156 8.02 18.15 -3.42
C LEU A 156 6.55 18.50 -3.11
N LYS A 157 6.27 19.77 -2.78
CA LYS A 157 4.90 20.24 -2.47
C LYS A 157 3.89 19.95 -3.56
N ARG A 158 4.24 20.16 -4.84
CA ARG A 158 3.31 19.89 -5.95
C ARG A 158 3.10 18.38 -6.17
N THR A 159 4.12 17.55 -5.97
CA THR A 159 3.94 16.09 -6.01
C THR A 159 3.10 15.57 -4.86
N LEU A 160 3.28 16.09 -3.63
CA LEU A 160 2.44 15.77 -2.48
C LEU A 160 0.98 16.24 -2.68
N ALA A 161 0.77 17.40 -3.29
CA ALA A 161 -0.57 17.88 -3.64
C ALA A 161 -1.26 16.98 -4.69
N LEU A 162 -0.54 16.52 -5.71
CA LEU A 162 -1.05 15.52 -6.67
C LEU A 162 -1.37 14.18 -5.97
N GLN A 163 -0.46 13.67 -5.14
CA GLN A 163 -0.67 12.47 -4.33
C GLN A 163 -1.96 12.60 -3.50
N GLN A 164 -2.16 13.75 -2.84
CA GLN A 164 -3.37 13.99 -2.05
C GLN A 164 -4.64 14.01 -2.90
N ILE A 165 -4.62 14.59 -4.12
CA ILE A 165 -5.77 14.53 -5.04
C ILE A 165 -6.11 13.08 -5.39
N ILE A 166 -5.10 12.28 -5.72
CA ILE A 166 -5.28 10.86 -6.09
C ILE A 166 -5.78 10.05 -4.88
N GLN A 167 -5.15 10.20 -3.72
CA GLN A 167 -5.49 9.45 -2.50
C GLN A 167 -6.87 9.84 -1.96
N SER A 168 -7.21 11.13 -1.88
CA SER A 168 -8.53 11.56 -1.38
C SER A 168 -9.65 11.14 -2.33
N THR A 169 -9.42 11.16 -3.65
CA THR A 169 -10.38 10.60 -4.62
C THR A 169 -10.50 9.07 -4.47
N THR A 170 -9.39 8.37 -4.28
CA THR A 170 -9.36 6.91 -4.06
C THR A 170 -10.13 6.51 -2.81
N ASN A 171 -9.84 7.14 -1.66
CA ASN A 171 -10.52 6.90 -0.39
C ASN A 171 -12.02 7.21 -0.48
N THR A 172 -12.38 8.30 -1.17
CA THR A 172 -13.78 8.68 -1.41
C THR A 172 -14.53 7.61 -2.20
N LEU A 173 -13.94 7.09 -3.28
CA LEU A 173 -14.56 6.04 -4.08
C LEU A 173 -14.57 4.68 -3.37
N ALA A 174 -13.56 4.35 -2.56
CA ALA A 174 -13.57 3.13 -1.75
C ALA A 174 -14.70 3.14 -0.70
N ALA A 175 -14.88 4.27 -0.01
CA ALA A 175 -15.96 4.44 0.95
C ALA A 175 -17.35 4.43 0.28
N LEU A 176 -17.51 5.11 -0.87
CA LEU A 176 -18.74 5.08 -1.68
C LEU A 176 -19.05 3.69 -2.24
N GLY A 177 -18.02 2.97 -2.70
CA GLY A 177 -18.09 1.57 -3.13
C GLY A 177 -18.32 0.58 -1.99
N LYS A 178 -18.34 1.07 -0.74
CA LYS A 178 -18.48 0.30 0.51
C LYS A 178 -17.47 -0.84 0.62
N ASN A 179 -16.27 -0.62 0.10
CA ASN A 179 -15.24 -1.64 0.02
C ASN A 179 -13.85 -0.98 -0.03
N SER A 180 -13.18 -0.99 1.12
CA SER A 180 -11.81 -0.50 1.31
C SER A 180 -10.79 -1.63 1.34
N SER A 181 -11.09 -2.77 0.71
CA SER A 181 -10.13 -3.87 0.50
C SER A 181 -8.83 -3.34 -0.10
N GLY A 182 -7.69 -3.86 0.32
CA GLY A 182 -6.38 -3.45 -0.18
C GLY A 182 -6.25 -3.64 -1.69
N ALA A 183 -6.77 -4.75 -2.24
CA ALA A 183 -6.83 -4.96 -3.69
C ALA A 183 -7.81 -4.01 -4.38
N THR A 184 -8.87 -3.60 -3.68
CA THR A 184 -9.86 -2.64 -4.18
C THR A 184 -9.32 -1.21 -4.16
N LEU A 185 -8.60 -0.79 -3.12
CA LEU A 185 -7.91 0.50 -3.01
C LEU A 185 -6.86 0.63 -4.11
N GLN A 186 -6.02 -0.38 -4.31
CA GLN A 186 -5.06 -0.44 -5.43
C GLN A 186 -5.75 -0.35 -6.80
N GLY A 187 -6.84 -1.09 -6.99
CA GLY A 187 -7.63 -1.02 -8.22
C GLY A 187 -8.24 0.36 -8.48
N ILE A 188 -8.85 0.98 -7.46
CA ILE A 188 -9.44 2.32 -7.55
C ILE A 188 -8.34 3.35 -7.80
N TYR A 189 -7.18 3.26 -7.13
CA TYR A 189 -6.04 4.15 -7.32
C TYR A 189 -5.60 4.20 -8.80
N LEU A 190 -5.50 3.04 -9.46
CA LEU A 190 -5.18 2.97 -10.88
C LEU A 190 -6.29 3.58 -11.76
N GLU A 191 -7.56 3.35 -11.47
CA GLU A 191 -8.66 4.00 -12.20
C GLU A 191 -8.72 5.53 -11.99
N VAL A 192 -8.30 6.04 -10.82
CA VAL A 192 -8.12 7.47 -10.54
C VAL A 192 -6.92 8.02 -11.33
N VAL A 193 -5.78 7.33 -11.35
CA VAL A 193 -4.59 7.72 -12.14
C VAL A 193 -4.93 7.81 -13.63
N LYS A 194 -5.67 6.84 -14.19
CA LYS A 194 -6.17 6.91 -15.58
C LYS A 194 -7.09 8.11 -15.82
N SER A 195 -7.92 8.48 -14.84
CA SER A 195 -8.84 9.62 -14.96
C SER A 195 -8.11 10.96 -15.08
N VAL A 196 -6.91 11.09 -14.48
CA VAL A 196 -6.02 12.24 -14.64
C VAL A 196 -5.56 12.37 -16.09
N ALA A 197 -5.14 11.27 -16.72
CA ALA A 197 -4.78 11.29 -18.14
C ALA A 197 -5.98 11.58 -19.05
N SER A 198 -7.14 10.96 -18.83
CA SER A 198 -8.35 11.27 -19.59
C SER A 198 -8.72 12.76 -19.53
N THR A 199 -8.58 13.37 -18.35
CA THR A 199 -8.79 14.82 -18.15
C THR A 199 -7.80 15.66 -18.97
N LEU A 200 -6.53 15.25 -19.02
CA LEU A 200 -5.47 15.92 -19.79
C LEU A 200 -5.57 15.68 -21.31
N VAL A 201 -6.04 14.51 -21.76
CA VAL A 201 -6.27 14.21 -23.18
C VAL A 201 -7.36 15.11 -23.76
N VAL A 202 -8.42 15.39 -22.99
CA VAL A 202 -9.48 16.33 -23.40
C VAL A 202 -8.99 17.79 -23.35
N ASN A 203 -8.00 18.10 -22.50
CA ASN A 203 -7.51 19.46 -22.27
C ASN A 203 -5.97 19.50 -22.37
N PRO A 204 -5.34 19.31 -23.55
CA PRO A 204 -3.90 19.01 -23.67
C PRO A 204 -2.95 20.13 -23.19
N THR A 205 -3.44 21.35 -23.01
CA THR A 205 -2.72 22.50 -22.45
C THR A 205 -3.10 22.82 -21.00
N ALA A 206 -3.83 21.93 -20.34
CA ALA A 206 -4.27 22.09 -18.97
C ALA A 206 -3.10 22.04 -17.99
N ILE A 207 -3.20 22.87 -16.94
CA ILE A 207 -2.28 22.91 -15.81
C ILE A 207 -3.13 22.64 -14.57
N LEU A 208 -2.95 21.46 -13.95
CA LEU A 208 -3.62 21.09 -12.71
C LEU A 208 -3.05 21.85 -11.52
N ILE A 209 -1.73 21.99 -11.48
CA ILE A 209 -1.00 22.71 -10.44
C ILE A 209 -0.03 23.67 -11.13
N ASP A 210 -0.21 24.98 -10.93
CA ASP A 210 0.61 25.98 -11.60
C ASP A 210 1.99 26.19 -10.94
N SER A 211 2.81 27.06 -11.54
CA SER A 211 4.15 27.37 -11.01
C SER A 211 4.13 28.06 -9.64
N SER A 212 2.99 28.65 -9.23
CA SER A 212 2.76 29.26 -7.92
C SER A 212 2.17 28.27 -6.91
N GLY A 213 1.85 27.04 -7.34
CA GLY A 213 1.20 26.01 -6.52
C GLY A 213 -0.33 26.12 -6.44
N ASN A 214 -0.98 26.96 -7.27
CA ASN A 214 -2.44 27.01 -7.31
C ASN A 214 -3.00 25.76 -8.00
N ILE A 215 -4.04 25.16 -7.42
CA ILE A 215 -4.69 23.95 -7.94
C ILE A 215 -5.98 24.32 -8.67
N SER A 216 -6.15 23.83 -9.90
CA SER A 216 -7.34 24.07 -10.72
C SER A 216 -8.56 23.27 -10.22
N PRO A 217 -9.62 23.93 -9.69
CA PRO A 217 -10.78 23.22 -9.17
C PRO A 217 -11.62 22.54 -10.26
N VAL A 218 -11.58 23.10 -11.48
CA VAL A 218 -12.26 22.55 -12.66
C VAL A 218 -11.63 21.22 -13.06
N LEU A 219 -10.29 21.14 -13.07
CA LEU A 219 -9.58 19.90 -13.44
C LEU A 219 -9.72 18.83 -12.34
N VAL A 220 -9.69 19.20 -11.05
CA VAL A 220 -10.00 18.25 -9.97
C VAL A 220 -11.44 17.73 -10.09
N SER A 221 -12.41 18.60 -10.42
CA SER A 221 -13.79 18.19 -10.68
C SER A 221 -13.90 17.23 -11.88
N SER A 222 -13.16 17.46 -12.96
CA SER A 222 -13.08 16.51 -14.09
C SER A 222 -12.47 15.17 -13.69
N VAL A 223 -11.38 15.17 -12.91
CA VAL A 223 -10.74 13.96 -12.36
C VAL A 223 -11.71 13.17 -11.50
N VAL A 224 -12.46 13.81 -10.59
CA VAL A 224 -13.44 13.11 -9.74
C VAL A 224 -14.58 12.51 -10.58
N GLN A 225 -15.15 13.26 -11.53
CA GLN A 225 -16.21 12.75 -12.43
C GLN A 225 -15.72 11.55 -13.25
N GLN A 226 -14.53 11.67 -13.83
CA GLN A 226 -13.97 10.61 -14.66
C GLN A 226 -13.56 9.40 -13.81
N SER A 227 -13.10 9.59 -12.57
CA SER A 227 -12.81 8.48 -11.64
C SER A 227 -14.07 7.67 -11.30
N VAL A 228 -15.20 8.32 -11.01
CA VAL A 228 -16.51 7.64 -10.81
C VAL A 228 -16.87 6.81 -12.05
N THR A 229 -16.71 7.40 -13.23
CA THR A 229 -17.01 6.76 -14.52
C THR A 229 -16.10 5.56 -14.79
N ASN A 230 -14.80 5.69 -14.53
CA ASN A 230 -13.83 4.62 -14.71
C ASN A 230 -14.14 3.43 -13.79
N VAL A 231 -14.38 3.65 -12.49
CA VAL A 231 -14.71 2.56 -11.56
C VAL A 231 -16.09 1.94 -11.84
N ALA A 232 -17.07 2.73 -12.30
CA ALA A 232 -18.38 2.22 -12.73
C ALA A 232 -18.31 1.33 -13.99
N THR A 233 -17.28 1.48 -14.83
CA THR A 233 -17.17 0.78 -16.13
C THR A 233 -16.04 -0.26 -16.19
N THR A 234 -15.05 -0.18 -15.31
CA THR A 234 -13.82 -1.01 -15.28
C THR A 234 -14.07 -2.51 -15.45
N ALA A 235 -13.10 -3.18 -16.09
CA ALA A 235 -13.04 -4.63 -16.21
C ALA A 235 -12.23 -5.31 -15.08
N ASN A 236 -11.64 -4.53 -14.16
CA ASN A 236 -10.83 -5.07 -13.06
C ASN A 236 -11.70 -5.93 -12.10
N PRO A 237 -11.42 -7.24 -11.96
CA PRO A 237 -12.24 -8.13 -11.12
C PRO A 237 -12.18 -7.77 -9.63
N ALA A 238 -11.09 -7.15 -9.14
CA ALA A 238 -10.98 -6.68 -7.76
C ALA A 238 -11.98 -5.55 -7.41
N LEU A 239 -12.59 -4.93 -8.43
CA LEU A 239 -13.54 -3.83 -8.30
C LEU A 239 -15.00 -4.26 -8.49
N ALA A 240 -15.30 -5.54 -8.72
CA ALA A 240 -16.65 -6.00 -9.08
C ALA A 240 -17.74 -5.61 -8.06
N ALA A 241 -17.43 -5.65 -6.76
CA ALA A 241 -18.34 -5.21 -5.70
C ALA A 241 -18.54 -3.68 -5.74
N SER A 242 -17.45 -2.90 -5.70
CA SER A 242 -17.48 -1.43 -5.72
C SER A 242 -18.16 -0.87 -6.96
N LYS A 243 -17.89 -1.48 -8.13
CA LYS A 243 -18.49 -1.15 -9.43
C LYS A 243 -20.02 -1.17 -9.36
N SER A 244 -20.59 -2.19 -8.73
CA SER A 244 -22.04 -2.37 -8.62
C SER A 244 -22.72 -1.24 -7.82
N VAL A 245 -22.03 -0.70 -6.80
CA VAL A 245 -22.52 0.44 -6.01
C VAL A 245 -22.26 1.76 -6.75
N ILE A 246 -21.03 1.97 -7.24
CA ILE A 246 -20.60 3.22 -7.86
C ILE A 246 -21.34 3.50 -9.19
N ALA A 247 -21.74 2.46 -9.93
CA ALA A 247 -22.58 2.61 -11.13
C ALA A 247 -23.98 3.18 -10.87
N THR A 248 -24.43 3.25 -9.61
CA THR A 248 -25.69 3.93 -9.24
C THR A 248 -25.53 5.43 -8.96
N LEU A 249 -24.28 5.91 -8.85
CA LEU A 249 -23.95 7.28 -8.49
C LEU A 249 -23.83 8.18 -9.73
N SER A 250 -24.18 9.46 -9.56
CA SER A 250 -23.97 10.49 -10.57
C SER A 250 -22.55 11.06 -10.44
N PRO A 251 -21.69 10.91 -11.47
CA PRO A 251 -20.34 11.48 -11.45
C PRO A 251 -20.33 12.97 -11.12
N ALA A 252 -21.24 13.74 -11.74
CA ALA A 252 -21.37 15.17 -11.55
C ALA A 252 -21.67 15.52 -10.08
N ARG A 253 -22.60 14.82 -9.42
CA ARG A 253 -23.00 15.11 -8.03
C ARG A 253 -21.92 14.74 -7.03
N VAL A 254 -21.24 13.60 -7.24
CA VAL A 254 -20.05 13.22 -6.46
C VAL A 254 -18.99 14.32 -6.55
N ALA A 255 -18.73 14.85 -7.74
CA ALA A 255 -17.77 15.93 -7.93
C ALA A 255 -18.23 17.28 -7.36
N THR A 256 -19.52 17.64 -7.46
CA THR A 256 -20.08 18.84 -6.82
C THR A 256 -19.83 18.84 -5.30
N VAL A 257 -19.93 17.68 -4.65
CA VAL A 257 -19.72 17.58 -3.19
C VAL A 257 -18.24 17.46 -2.82
N ALA A 258 -17.46 16.63 -3.51
CA ALA A 258 -16.08 16.31 -3.10
C ALA A 258 -15.03 17.32 -3.55
N SER A 259 -15.13 17.88 -4.76
CA SER A 259 -13.96 18.43 -5.46
C SER A 259 -13.36 19.65 -4.77
N ALA A 260 -14.18 20.57 -4.26
CA ALA A 260 -13.71 21.75 -3.55
C ALA A 260 -13.00 21.40 -2.22
N ALA A 261 -13.46 20.34 -1.53
CA ALA A 261 -12.82 19.83 -0.32
C ALA A 261 -11.47 19.15 -0.63
N ILE A 262 -11.39 18.36 -1.70
CA ILE A 262 -10.14 17.76 -2.19
C ILE A 262 -9.13 18.85 -2.60
N VAL A 263 -9.59 19.87 -3.33
CA VAL A 263 -8.76 21.04 -3.68
C VAL A 263 -8.27 21.74 -2.42
N SER A 264 -9.14 22.05 -1.46
CA SER A 264 -8.75 22.73 -0.21
C SER A 264 -7.63 21.97 0.54
N GLN A 265 -7.74 20.65 0.61
CA GLN A 265 -6.76 19.80 1.26
C GLN A 265 -5.42 19.82 0.50
N ALA A 266 -5.44 19.50 -0.80
CA ALA A 266 -4.23 19.49 -1.63
C ALA A 266 -3.55 20.87 -1.73
N GLN A 267 -4.34 21.94 -1.78
CA GLN A 267 -3.87 23.32 -1.85
C GLN A 267 -3.09 23.72 -0.59
N THR A 268 -3.47 23.17 0.57
CA THR A 268 -2.78 23.37 1.84
C THR A 268 -1.39 22.75 1.83
N LEU A 269 -1.19 21.58 1.18
CA LEU A 269 0.16 21.03 0.99
C LEU A 269 0.97 21.91 0.02
N ALA A 270 0.36 22.28 -1.12
CA ALA A 270 1.02 23.05 -2.18
C ALA A 270 1.59 24.40 -1.71
N THR A 271 0.92 25.09 -0.77
CA THR A 271 1.34 26.41 -0.25
C THR A 271 1.98 26.37 1.14
N SER A 272 2.10 25.19 1.78
CA SER A 272 2.69 25.06 3.12
C SER A 272 4.14 25.54 3.21
N THR A 273 4.56 25.95 4.42
CA THR A 273 5.98 26.17 4.72
C THR A 273 6.70 24.83 4.89
N THR A 274 7.99 24.78 4.54
CA THR A 274 8.81 23.56 4.68
C THR A 274 8.88 23.05 6.12
N SER A 275 8.85 23.95 7.12
CA SER A 275 8.81 23.59 8.54
C SER A 275 7.58 22.79 8.96
N ASN A 276 6.45 22.99 8.27
CA ASN A 276 5.16 22.41 8.61
C ASN A 276 4.73 21.33 7.62
N LEU A 277 5.49 21.13 6.53
CA LEU A 277 5.11 20.27 5.43
C LEU A 277 4.82 18.83 5.89
N LEU A 278 5.65 18.28 6.78
CA LEU A 278 5.44 16.94 7.30
C LEU A 278 4.13 16.82 8.11
N SER A 279 3.91 17.70 9.09
CA SER A 279 2.71 17.63 9.93
C SER A 279 1.43 17.90 9.15
N VAL A 280 1.46 18.79 8.16
CA VAL A 280 0.36 19.02 7.21
C VAL A 280 0.12 17.78 6.33
N THR A 281 1.18 17.14 5.83
CA THR A 281 1.08 15.94 4.98
C THR A 281 0.50 14.76 5.76
N THR A 282 1.00 14.45 6.96
CA THR A 282 0.44 13.40 7.82
C THR A 282 -1.02 13.66 8.17
N ALA A 283 -1.38 14.91 8.50
CA ALA A 283 -2.77 15.29 8.79
C ALA A 283 -3.68 15.11 7.56
N ALA A 284 -3.24 15.50 6.37
CA ALA A 284 -4.03 15.38 5.15
C ALA A 284 -4.18 13.93 4.66
N GLN A 285 -3.13 13.12 4.74
CA GLN A 285 -3.17 11.70 4.34
C GLN A 285 -4.03 10.85 5.30
N SER A 286 -4.13 11.24 6.58
CA SER A 286 -4.95 10.55 7.59
C SER A 286 -6.39 11.07 7.73
N ASP A 287 -6.74 12.20 7.08
CA ASP A 287 -8.09 12.76 7.15
C ASP A 287 -9.09 11.97 6.29
N VAL A 288 -9.99 11.26 6.98
CA VAL A 288 -11.06 10.43 6.42
C VAL A 288 -12.35 11.21 6.10
N THR A 289 -12.42 12.50 6.41
CA THR A 289 -13.66 13.28 6.47
C THR A 289 -14.40 13.37 5.14
N ILE A 290 -13.69 13.55 4.02
CA ILE A 290 -14.30 13.60 2.68
C ILE A 290 -14.98 12.25 2.36
N ALA A 291 -14.27 11.15 2.57
CA ALA A 291 -14.75 9.80 2.29
C ALA A 291 -15.93 9.42 3.20
N ASN A 292 -15.83 9.72 4.50
CA ASN A 292 -16.91 9.55 5.48
C ASN A 292 -18.17 10.33 5.09
N ALA A 293 -18.03 11.62 4.76
CA ALA A 293 -19.14 12.48 4.39
C ALA A 293 -19.85 11.99 3.13
N LEU A 294 -19.12 11.64 2.06
CA LEU A 294 -19.74 11.14 0.83
C LEU A 294 -20.38 9.76 1.02
N ASN A 295 -19.80 8.86 1.83
CA ASN A 295 -20.45 7.60 2.17
C ASN A 295 -21.77 7.81 2.95
N ALA A 296 -21.74 8.64 4.00
CA ALA A 296 -22.93 8.97 4.79
C ALA A 296 -24.02 9.63 3.94
N LEU A 297 -23.64 10.45 2.97
CA LEU A 297 -24.53 11.20 2.08
C LEU A 297 -24.80 10.48 0.74
N SER A 298 -24.43 9.20 0.60
CA SER A 298 -24.50 8.46 -0.66
C SER A 298 -25.89 8.41 -1.30
N SER A 299 -26.97 8.47 -0.51
CA SER A 299 -28.35 8.60 -1.00
C SER A 299 -28.63 9.91 -1.76
N LEU A 300 -27.87 10.98 -1.48
CA LEU A 300 -27.92 12.25 -2.20
C LEU A 300 -27.04 12.28 -3.45
N LEU A 301 -26.28 11.21 -3.74
CA LEU A 301 -25.31 11.18 -4.84
C LEU A 301 -25.76 10.29 -6.01
N VAL A 302 -26.88 9.57 -5.87
CA VAL A 302 -27.43 8.70 -6.92
C VAL A 302 -27.88 9.45 -8.17
N THR A 303 -27.91 8.76 -9.31
CA THR A 303 -28.34 9.30 -10.62
C THR A 303 -29.81 9.71 -10.68
N THR A 304 -30.67 9.15 -9.84
CA THR A 304 -32.13 9.35 -9.85
C THR A 304 -32.62 10.55 -9.03
N SER A 305 -31.76 11.15 -8.19
CA SER A 305 -32.15 12.25 -7.30
C SER A 305 -31.83 13.61 -7.91
N THR A 306 -32.76 14.54 -7.80
CA THR A 306 -32.74 15.88 -8.42
C THR A 306 -32.40 17.01 -7.45
N VAL A 307 -32.08 16.67 -6.20
CA VAL A 307 -31.78 17.63 -5.13
C VAL A 307 -30.46 18.36 -5.41
N ASP A 308 -30.42 19.67 -5.21
CA ASP A 308 -29.17 20.42 -5.25
C ASP A 308 -28.26 20.06 -4.07
N VAL A 309 -27.01 19.75 -4.36
CA VAL A 309 -25.97 19.36 -3.40
C VAL A 309 -24.83 20.39 -3.32
N SER A 310 -24.98 21.55 -3.96
CA SER A 310 -23.99 22.65 -3.94
C SER A 310 -23.68 23.14 -2.52
N GLY A 311 -24.72 23.37 -1.70
CA GLY A 311 -24.60 23.76 -0.29
C GLY A 311 -23.91 22.69 0.58
N VAL A 312 -24.14 21.42 0.26
CA VAL A 312 -23.47 20.27 0.91
C VAL A 312 -21.97 20.27 0.61
N GLY A 313 -21.57 20.46 -0.67
CA GLY A 313 -20.17 20.57 -1.06
C GLY A 313 -19.45 21.77 -0.42
N THR A 314 -20.15 22.90 -0.31
CA THR A 314 -19.63 24.10 0.39
C THR A 314 -19.38 23.81 1.87
N ALA A 315 -20.36 23.22 2.58
CA ALA A 315 -20.22 22.90 3.99
C ALA A 315 -19.16 21.81 4.27
N LEU A 316 -19.02 20.82 3.38
CA LEU A 316 -17.94 19.83 3.47
C LEU A 316 -16.56 20.48 3.31
N THR A 317 -16.43 21.43 2.38
CA THR A 317 -15.19 22.19 2.21
C THR A 317 -14.84 22.99 3.46
N SER A 318 -15.84 23.61 4.12
CA SER A 318 -15.63 24.27 5.42
C SER A 318 -15.23 23.31 6.54
N LEU A 319 -15.78 22.09 6.57
CA LEU A 319 -15.41 21.06 7.54
C LEU A 319 -13.97 20.56 7.35
N VAL A 320 -13.54 20.33 6.11
CA VAL A 320 -12.14 19.94 5.81
C VAL A 320 -11.18 21.08 6.14
N ALA A 321 -11.53 22.34 5.83
CA ALA A 321 -10.74 23.50 6.27
C ALA A 321 -10.63 23.55 7.81
N ALA A 322 -11.73 23.30 8.53
CA ALA A 322 -11.74 23.18 9.99
C ALA A 322 -10.97 21.96 10.54
N ASN A 323 -10.60 20.98 9.71
CA ASN A 323 -9.78 19.86 10.13
C ASN A 323 -8.27 20.11 10.10
N THR A 324 -7.83 21.14 9.37
CA THR A 324 -6.42 21.56 9.31
C THR A 324 -5.85 21.93 10.69
N SER A 325 -4.51 21.84 10.81
CA SER A 325 -3.78 22.03 12.05
C SER A 325 -4.04 23.39 12.71
N GLY A 326 -4.59 23.38 13.94
CA GLY A 326 -4.82 24.57 14.76
C GLY A 326 -6.29 24.84 15.12
N SER A 327 -7.24 24.21 14.44
CA SER A 327 -8.68 24.37 14.75
C SER A 327 -9.09 23.67 16.04
N THR A 328 -9.94 24.34 16.84
CA THR A 328 -10.47 23.78 18.10
C THR A 328 -11.47 22.65 17.84
N ALA A 329 -11.67 21.76 18.82
CA ALA A 329 -12.72 20.74 18.77
C ALA A 329 -14.13 21.35 18.57
N ALA A 330 -14.40 22.51 19.17
CA ALA A 330 -15.66 23.24 18.98
C ALA A 330 -15.84 23.72 17.53
N SER A 331 -14.77 24.21 16.89
CA SER A 331 -14.78 24.62 15.48
C SER A 331 -15.10 23.44 14.55
N LYS A 332 -14.51 22.26 14.81
CA LYS A 332 -14.79 21.02 14.06
C LYS A 332 -16.25 20.58 14.22
N THR A 333 -16.76 20.54 15.46
CA THR A 333 -18.17 20.21 15.74
C THR A 333 -19.14 21.20 15.08
N ALA A 334 -18.84 22.50 15.10
CA ALA A 334 -19.66 23.51 14.45
C ALA A 334 -19.74 23.31 12.93
N ALA A 335 -18.61 23.03 12.27
CA ALA A 335 -18.58 22.74 10.84
C ALA A 335 -19.28 21.41 10.48
N ALA A 336 -19.16 20.38 11.32
CA ALA A 336 -19.85 19.10 11.14
C ALA A 336 -21.39 19.26 11.27
N ASN A 337 -21.84 20.11 12.21
CA ASN A 337 -23.25 20.46 12.34
C ASN A 337 -23.75 21.32 11.18
N ALA A 338 -22.93 22.23 10.62
CA ALA A 338 -23.28 22.99 9.42
C ALA A 338 -23.46 22.08 8.20
N LEU A 339 -22.58 21.08 8.02
CA LEU A 339 -22.74 20.04 7.00
C LEU A 339 -24.02 19.22 7.23
N ASN A 340 -24.33 18.86 8.48
CA ASN A 340 -25.56 18.13 8.80
C ASN A 340 -26.84 18.94 8.49
N THR A 341 -26.81 20.25 8.72
CA THR A 341 -27.91 21.15 8.34
C THR A 341 -28.11 21.17 6.82
N GLN A 342 -27.03 21.27 6.03
CA GLN A 342 -27.14 21.22 4.57
C GLN A 342 -27.61 19.85 4.06
N ALA A 343 -27.16 18.76 4.69
CA ALA A 343 -27.65 17.41 4.41
C ALA A 343 -29.16 17.29 4.71
N SER A 344 -29.62 17.84 5.85
CA SER A 344 -31.03 17.84 6.26
C SER A 344 -31.89 18.66 5.30
N ASN A 345 -31.42 19.83 4.86
CA ASN A 345 -32.07 20.65 3.83
C ASN A 345 -32.17 19.90 2.49
N ALA A 346 -31.18 19.06 2.17
CA ALA A 346 -31.18 18.17 1.01
C ALA A 346 -31.96 16.85 1.24
N GLY A 347 -32.64 16.68 2.37
CA GLY A 347 -33.48 15.51 2.68
C GLY A 347 -32.75 14.28 3.24
N ALA A 348 -31.50 14.40 3.69
CA ALA A 348 -30.75 13.34 4.35
C ALA A 348 -30.61 13.59 5.87
N THR A 349 -31.14 12.67 6.68
CA THR A 349 -30.99 12.69 8.14
C THR A 349 -29.71 11.95 8.54
N ILE A 350 -28.69 12.69 8.98
CA ILE A 350 -27.38 12.13 9.36
C ILE A 350 -27.04 12.48 10.82
N ASP A 351 -26.20 11.67 11.43
CA ASP A 351 -25.53 11.95 12.70
C ASP A 351 -24.18 12.61 12.38
N SER A 352 -23.97 13.85 12.85
CA SER A 352 -22.77 14.64 12.49
C SER A 352 -21.46 14.03 12.98
N SER A 353 -21.49 13.11 13.95
CA SER A 353 -20.30 12.35 14.37
C SER A 353 -19.75 11.45 13.24
N LYS A 354 -20.62 10.97 12.34
CA LYS A 354 -20.25 10.10 11.21
C LYS A 354 -19.37 10.80 10.15
N PHE A 355 -19.29 12.13 10.16
CA PHE A 355 -18.42 12.86 9.26
C PHE A 355 -16.96 12.84 9.73
N ILE A 356 -16.73 12.86 11.05
CA ILE A 356 -15.40 13.14 11.65
C ILE A 356 -14.77 11.94 12.35
N ALA A 357 -15.56 10.94 12.78
CA ALA A 357 -15.02 9.70 13.34
C ALA A 357 -14.64 8.73 12.20
N PRO A 358 -13.49 8.02 12.26
CA PRO A 358 -13.23 6.93 11.33
C PRO A 358 -14.32 5.85 11.44
N THR A 359 -14.66 5.23 10.32
CA THR A 359 -15.67 4.17 10.24
C THR A 359 -15.13 3.01 9.42
N ASN A 360 -15.72 1.83 9.60
CA ASN A 360 -15.41 0.61 8.84
C ASN A 360 -13.99 0.07 9.10
N TYR A 361 -13.63 -0.08 10.38
CA TYR A 361 -12.35 -0.63 10.81
C TYR A 361 -12.49 -1.70 11.91
N LEU A 362 -11.42 -2.47 12.14
CA LEU A 362 -11.24 -3.38 13.26
C LEU A 362 -10.40 -2.69 14.35
N GLY A 363 -11.04 -2.31 15.46
CA GLY A 363 -10.38 -1.67 16.60
C GLY A 363 -9.67 -2.71 17.46
N VAL A 364 -8.39 -2.49 17.76
CA VAL A 364 -7.62 -3.33 18.70
C VAL A 364 -8.10 -3.05 20.12
N VAL A 365 -8.69 -4.04 20.76
CA VAL A 365 -9.23 -3.88 22.11
C VAL A 365 -8.09 -3.59 23.09
N ASN A 366 -8.18 -2.46 23.80
CA ASN A 366 -7.22 -1.96 24.79
C ASN A 366 -5.77 -1.78 24.29
N ASP A 367 -5.54 -1.70 22.97
CA ASP A 367 -4.19 -1.72 22.36
C ASP A 367 -3.33 -2.87 22.90
N GLN A 368 -3.90 -4.08 22.93
CA GLN A 368 -3.28 -5.29 23.45
C GLN A 368 -3.21 -6.42 22.43
N ILE A 369 -2.12 -7.18 22.51
CA ILE A 369 -1.93 -8.48 21.87
C ILE A 369 -1.75 -9.55 22.95
N ALA A 370 -1.89 -10.82 22.60
CA ALA A 370 -1.48 -11.93 23.45
C ALA A 370 -0.53 -12.88 22.72
N ILE A 371 0.47 -13.38 23.44
CA ILE A 371 1.47 -14.33 22.94
C ILE A 371 1.51 -15.52 23.91
N ASN A 372 1.30 -16.72 23.39
CA ASN A 372 1.21 -17.97 24.15
C ASN A 372 0.24 -17.90 25.37
N GLY A 373 -0.80 -17.05 25.27
CA GLY A 373 -1.80 -16.82 26.34
C GLY A 373 -1.46 -15.70 27.33
N SER A 374 -0.28 -15.08 27.26
CA SER A 374 0.09 -13.90 28.05
C SER A 374 -0.20 -12.61 27.27
N THR A 375 -0.85 -11.64 27.91
CA THR A 375 -1.24 -10.35 27.29
C THR A 375 -0.15 -9.28 27.46
N TYR A 376 0.08 -8.49 26.41
CA TYR A 376 1.01 -7.37 26.36
C TYR A 376 0.35 -6.17 25.69
N THR A 377 0.61 -4.95 26.15
CA THR A 377 0.23 -3.74 25.38
C THR A 377 1.11 -3.60 24.15
N LEU A 378 0.65 -2.88 23.12
CA LEU A 378 1.46 -2.57 21.93
C LEU A 378 2.74 -1.77 22.29
N ASP A 379 2.69 -0.97 23.36
CA ASP A 379 3.87 -0.24 23.86
C ASP A 379 4.87 -1.18 24.55
N GLN A 380 4.42 -2.22 25.27
CA GLN A 380 5.30 -3.27 25.81
C GLN A 380 5.88 -4.14 24.70
N PHE A 381 5.07 -4.50 23.70
CA PHE A 381 5.49 -5.30 22.56
C PHE A 381 6.55 -4.59 21.71
N SER A 382 6.38 -3.30 21.44
CA SER A 382 7.39 -2.50 20.70
C SER A 382 8.68 -2.27 21.48
N GLN A 383 8.63 -2.18 22.82
CA GLN A 383 9.81 -1.98 23.67
C GLN A 383 10.60 -3.28 24.01
N GLY A 384 9.97 -4.46 23.87
CA GLY A 384 10.59 -5.74 24.19
C GLY A 384 9.81 -6.55 25.21
N ALA A 385 8.79 -7.28 24.75
CA ALA A 385 8.02 -8.19 25.60
C ALA A 385 8.84 -9.43 25.97
N VAL A 386 8.84 -9.83 27.24
CA VAL A 386 9.44 -11.10 27.67
C VAL A 386 8.34 -12.17 27.78
N VAL A 387 8.47 -13.24 27.01
CA VAL A 387 7.52 -14.37 26.99
C VAL A 387 8.12 -15.51 27.81
N THR A 388 7.75 -15.55 29.09
CA THR A 388 8.13 -16.59 30.03
C THR A 388 7.05 -17.69 30.09
N THR A 389 7.09 -18.63 29.15
CA THR A 389 6.16 -19.78 29.19
C THR A 389 6.84 -21.08 29.60
N ALA A 390 6.37 -21.68 30.70
CA ALA A 390 6.92 -22.91 31.28
C ALA A 390 6.72 -24.20 30.45
N LYS A 391 6.28 -24.10 29.18
CA LYS A 391 5.80 -25.25 28.40
C LYS A 391 6.19 -25.30 26.92
N ASN A 392 6.39 -24.14 26.28
CA ASN A 392 6.63 -24.04 24.84
C ASN A 392 7.98 -23.38 24.54
N ALA A 393 8.71 -23.91 23.54
CA ALA A 393 10.07 -23.47 23.19
C ALA A 393 10.12 -22.39 22.09
N SER A 394 8.99 -21.81 21.71
CA SER A 394 8.85 -20.84 20.60
C SER A 394 7.54 -20.05 20.72
N LEU A 395 7.31 -19.15 19.75
CA LEU A 395 6.02 -18.49 19.56
C LEU A 395 5.06 -19.52 18.97
N ASP A 396 4.11 -19.98 19.79
CA ASP A 396 3.14 -21.03 19.48
C ASP A 396 1.78 -20.43 19.10
N ILE A 397 1.38 -19.36 19.82
CA ILE A 397 0.14 -18.64 19.57
C ILE A 397 0.40 -17.13 19.59
N PHE A 398 -0.09 -16.42 18.58
CA PHE A 398 -0.22 -14.96 18.57
C PHE A 398 -1.70 -14.60 18.41
N SER A 399 -2.23 -13.63 19.17
CA SER A 399 -3.60 -13.17 18.98
C SER A 399 -3.82 -11.71 19.35
N PHE A 400 -4.93 -11.14 18.87
CA PHE A 400 -5.45 -9.84 19.30
C PHE A 400 -6.97 -9.85 19.25
N SER A 401 -7.62 -9.08 20.13
CA SER A 401 -9.08 -8.98 20.16
C SER A 401 -9.55 -7.78 19.34
N ALA A 402 -10.55 -7.99 18.48
CA ALA A 402 -11.01 -7.01 17.50
C ALA A 402 -12.45 -6.51 17.76
N LEU A 403 -12.59 -5.21 18.04
CA LEU A 403 -13.87 -4.51 18.03
C LEU A 403 -14.27 -4.16 16.59
N VAL A 404 -15.45 -4.60 16.16
CA VAL A 404 -16.00 -4.25 14.84
C VAL A 404 -16.62 -2.85 14.91
N VAL A 405 -16.12 -1.89 14.12
CA VAL A 405 -16.63 -0.51 14.08
C VAL A 405 -17.15 -0.16 12.69
N GLY A 406 -18.47 0.00 12.57
CA GLY A 406 -19.15 0.19 11.27
C GLY A 406 -19.25 -1.13 10.50
N THR A 407 -18.99 -1.10 9.19
CA THR A 407 -18.94 -2.28 8.31
C THR A 407 -17.53 -2.48 7.74
N PRO A 408 -16.53 -2.89 8.55
CA PRO A 408 -15.16 -3.12 8.09
C PRO A 408 -15.07 -4.23 7.05
N ILE A 409 -15.89 -5.27 7.19
CA ILE A 409 -15.98 -6.35 6.22
C ILE A 409 -17.14 -6.00 5.27
N PRO A 410 -16.86 -5.79 3.97
CA PRO A 410 -17.88 -5.38 3.01
C PRO A 410 -18.85 -6.53 2.68
N PRO A 411 -20.11 -6.24 2.33
CA PRO A 411 -21.07 -7.25 1.91
C PRO A 411 -20.74 -7.79 0.50
N THR A 412 -20.43 -9.07 0.41
CA THR A 412 -20.27 -9.82 -0.84
C THR A 412 -21.48 -10.74 -1.01
N GLY A 413 -22.32 -10.51 -2.03
CA GLY A 413 -23.55 -11.29 -2.24
C GLY A 413 -24.59 -11.18 -1.12
N GLY A 414 -24.56 -10.10 -0.33
CA GLY A 414 -25.44 -9.88 0.82
C GLY A 414 -24.91 -10.41 2.16
N VAL A 415 -23.75 -11.07 2.17
CA VAL A 415 -23.07 -11.54 3.40
C VAL A 415 -21.83 -10.70 3.64
N ASN A 416 -21.62 -10.20 4.86
CA ASN A 416 -20.39 -9.48 5.23
C ASN A 416 -19.23 -10.48 5.28
N THR A 417 -18.53 -10.65 4.16
CA THR A 417 -17.40 -11.58 4.03
C THR A 417 -16.37 -11.06 3.04
N THR A 418 -15.10 -11.25 3.39
CA THR A 418 -13.94 -10.87 2.58
C THR A 418 -12.84 -11.91 2.70
N THR A 419 -11.94 -11.93 1.71
CA THR A 419 -10.70 -12.71 1.79
C THR A 419 -9.56 -11.78 2.17
N VAL A 420 -8.96 -12.04 3.33
CA VAL A 420 -7.72 -11.41 3.78
C VAL A 420 -6.53 -12.33 3.54
N LYS A 421 -5.34 -11.76 3.41
CA LYS A 421 -4.07 -12.47 3.50
C LYS A 421 -3.44 -12.18 4.85
N PHE A 422 -2.59 -13.08 5.32
CA PHE A 422 -1.85 -12.87 6.55
C PHE A 422 -0.37 -13.10 6.38
N GLY A 423 0.42 -12.29 7.07
CA GLY A 423 1.87 -12.33 7.10
C GLY A 423 2.39 -12.44 8.52
N LEU A 424 3.40 -13.28 8.70
CA LEU A 424 4.19 -13.36 9.91
C LEU A 424 5.67 -13.38 9.53
N GLU A 425 6.45 -12.50 10.12
CA GLU A 425 7.91 -12.58 10.10
C GLU A 425 8.43 -12.68 11.53
N LEU A 426 9.25 -13.70 11.79
CA LEU A 426 10.17 -13.73 12.93
C LEU A 426 11.59 -13.58 12.40
N SER A 427 12.37 -12.66 12.94
CA SER A 427 13.79 -12.47 12.59
C SER A 427 14.60 -12.14 13.84
N ASP A 428 15.87 -12.56 13.91
CA ASP A 428 16.73 -12.19 15.04
C ASP A 428 16.93 -10.66 15.11
N THR A 429 17.14 -10.11 16.32
CA THR A 429 17.48 -8.68 16.50
C THR A 429 18.96 -8.37 16.27
N VAL A 430 19.80 -9.39 16.13
CA VAL A 430 21.24 -9.28 15.86
C VAL A 430 21.55 -9.68 14.41
N ALA A 431 22.78 -9.45 13.94
CA ALA A 431 23.19 -9.67 12.55
C ALA A 431 23.22 -11.14 12.06
N SER A 432 22.61 -12.08 12.78
CA SER A 432 22.35 -13.44 12.28
C SER A 432 21.27 -13.40 11.20
N LYS A 433 21.45 -14.18 10.13
CA LYS A 433 20.48 -14.27 9.02
C LYS A 433 19.26 -15.16 9.34
N ARG A 434 19.02 -15.47 10.62
CA ARG A 434 17.97 -16.41 11.03
C ARG A 434 16.61 -15.73 10.93
N SER A 435 15.71 -16.37 10.18
CA SER A 435 14.33 -15.87 10.03
C SER A 435 13.35 -17.00 9.71
N LEU A 436 12.09 -16.74 10.03
CA LEU A 436 10.91 -17.47 9.56
C LEU A 436 9.98 -16.43 8.94
N GLN A 437 9.61 -16.65 7.69
CA GLN A 437 8.62 -15.85 6.96
C GLN A 437 7.47 -16.76 6.58
N VAL A 438 6.24 -16.33 6.87
CA VAL A 438 5.01 -17.09 6.59
C VAL A 438 4.01 -16.15 5.94
N VAL A 439 3.44 -16.57 4.80
CA VAL A 439 2.29 -15.90 4.19
C VAL A 439 1.17 -16.90 3.95
N ILE A 440 -0.04 -16.54 4.35
CA ILE A 440 -1.29 -17.26 4.02
C ILE A 440 -2.01 -16.45 2.94
N ASP A 441 -2.21 -17.03 1.76
CA ASP A 441 -2.71 -16.28 0.58
C ASP A 441 -4.22 -16.12 0.48
N GLY A 442 -4.98 -16.78 1.37
CA GLY A 442 -6.42 -16.60 1.47
C GLY A 442 -6.97 -17.12 2.79
N VAL A 443 -7.58 -16.24 3.56
CA VAL A 443 -8.38 -16.58 4.75
C VAL A 443 -9.68 -15.79 4.65
N THR A 444 -10.81 -16.48 4.76
CA THR A 444 -12.13 -15.85 4.70
C THR A 444 -12.48 -15.33 6.09
N LEU A 445 -12.65 -14.02 6.23
CA LEU A 445 -13.17 -13.38 7.44
C LEU A 445 -14.61 -12.91 7.18
N SER A 446 -15.48 -13.05 8.16
CA SER A 446 -16.86 -12.55 8.13
C SER A 446 -17.31 -12.00 9.47
N ASN A 447 -18.38 -11.20 9.46
CA ASN A 447 -19.05 -10.78 10.69
C ASN A 447 -20.58 -10.94 10.57
N ASP A 448 -21.23 -11.30 11.68
CA ASP A 448 -22.69 -11.28 11.76
C ASP A 448 -23.25 -9.87 11.98
N ALA A 449 -24.57 -9.75 12.08
CA ALA A 449 -25.25 -8.48 12.35
C ALA A 449 -24.96 -7.87 13.73
N ASN A 450 -24.40 -8.66 14.66
CA ASN A 450 -24.00 -8.23 16.01
C ASN A 450 -22.52 -7.83 16.09
N GLY A 451 -21.77 -7.97 14.99
CA GLY A 451 -20.32 -7.73 14.95
C GLY A 451 -19.48 -8.88 15.54
N LEU A 452 -20.05 -10.07 15.71
CA LEU A 452 -19.29 -11.28 16.05
C LEU A 452 -18.50 -11.72 14.80
N LEU A 453 -17.17 -11.80 14.94
CA LEU A 453 -16.29 -12.26 13.86
C LEU A 453 -16.31 -13.78 13.74
N SER A 454 -16.15 -14.28 12.52
CA SER A 454 -15.81 -15.68 12.26
C SER A 454 -14.79 -15.77 11.14
N VAL A 455 -14.04 -16.88 11.13
CA VAL A 455 -12.95 -17.11 10.18
C VAL A 455 -13.02 -18.53 9.62
N ALA A 456 -12.63 -18.69 8.36
CA ALA A 456 -12.39 -19.97 7.74
C ALA A 456 -11.12 -19.89 6.90
N VAL A 457 -10.28 -20.93 6.98
CA VAL A 457 -9.15 -21.13 6.05
C VAL A 457 -9.64 -22.05 4.92
N PRO A 458 -9.86 -21.56 3.69
CA PRO A 458 -10.37 -22.38 2.60
C PRO A 458 -9.40 -23.50 2.23
N ALA A 459 -9.89 -24.64 1.74
CA ALA A 459 -9.04 -25.75 1.28
C ALA A 459 -8.11 -25.36 0.11
N SER A 460 -8.48 -24.34 -0.66
CA SER A 460 -7.67 -23.74 -1.74
C SER A 460 -6.56 -22.81 -1.24
N ALA A 461 -6.56 -22.42 0.04
CA ALA A 461 -5.55 -21.55 0.61
C ALA A 461 -4.21 -22.27 0.73
N LYS A 462 -3.14 -21.53 0.49
CA LYS A 462 -1.76 -21.99 0.60
C LYS A 462 -1.04 -21.21 1.69
N VAL A 463 -0.17 -21.91 2.41
CA VAL A 463 0.81 -21.27 3.30
C VAL A 463 2.18 -21.39 2.66
N TYR A 464 2.79 -20.25 2.38
CA TYR A 464 4.15 -20.14 1.87
C TYR A 464 5.05 -19.88 3.08
N VAL A 465 6.03 -20.75 3.27
CA VAL A 465 6.98 -20.71 4.37
C VAL A 465 8.37 -20.55 3.78
N TYR A 466 9.13 -19.60 4.31
CA TYR A 466 10.57 -19.54 4.14
C TYR A 466 11.24 -19.58 5.50
N GLY A 467 12.35 -20.31 5.59
CA GLY A 467 13.20 -20.37 6.77
C GLY A 467 14.65 -20.12 6.39
N ALA A 468 15.36 -19.42 7.26
CA ALA A 468 16.81 -19.28 7.22
C ALA A 468 17.41 -19.58 8.59
N THR A 469 18.52 -20.31 8.62
CA THR A 469 19.31 -20.55 9.83
C THR A 469 20.26 -19.39 10.12
N SER A 470 20.84 -19.36 11.33
CA SER A 470 21.93 -18.42 11.66
C SER A 470 23.18 -18.61 10.79
N SER A 471 23.42 -19.82 10.27
CA SER A 471 24.48 -20.11 9.29
C SER A 471 24.16 -19.67 7.86
N GLY A 472 22.97 -19.10 7.61
CA GLY A 472 22.53 -18.67 6.27
C GLY A 472 22.07 -19.81 5.36
N THR A 473 21.80 -21.01 5.90
CA THR A 473 21.16 -22.10 5.15
C THR A 473 19.67 -21.81 5.05
N THR A 474 19.10 -21.91 3.85
CA THR A 474 17.72 -21.49 3.57
C THR A 474 16.85 -22.64 3.03
N ALA A 475 15.54 -22.51 3.21
CA ALA A 475 14.55 -23.42 2.63
C ALA A 475 13.22 -22.70 2.42
N ASN A 476 12.47 -23.15 1.42
CA ASN A 476 11.14 -22.65 1.06
C ASN A 476 10.17 -23.84 0.95
N LEU A 477 8.90 -23.64 1.30
CA LEU A 477 7.86 -24.65 1.24
C LEU A 477 6.50 -24.00 0.99
N THR A 478 5.68 -24.60 0.13
CA THR A 478 4.26 -24.25 -0.02
C THR A 478 3.41 -25.41 0.50
N LEU A 479 2.63 -25.14 1.53
CA LEU A 479 1.71 -26.09 2.16
C LEU A 479 0.29 -25.91 1.61
N THR A 480 -0.42 -27.03 1.45
CA THR A 480 -1.84 -27.10 1.06
C THR A 480 -2.60 -27.99 2.05
N ASN A 481 -3.94 -28.02 1.96
CA ASN A 481 -4.80 -28.79 2.87
C ASN A 481 -4.51 -28.47 4.34
N LEU A 482 -4.64 -27.18 4.67
CA LEU A 482 -4.28 -26.61 5.95
C LEU A 482 -5.29 -27.00 7.05
N SER A 483 -4.84 -27.02 8.30
CA SER A 483 -5.75 -27.14 9.45
C SER A 483 -6.71 -25.95 9.46
N PRO A 484 -8.04 -26.15 9.61
CA PRO A 484 -8.99 -25.04 9.72
C PRO A 484 -8.73 -24.20 10.98
N ASN A 485 -8.06 -24.77 11.98
CA ASN A 485 -7.67 -24.11 13.23
C ASN A 485 -6.31 -23.40 13.15
N LEU A 486 -5.71 -23.29 11.96
CA LEU A 486 -4.49 -22.49 11.77
C LEU A 486 -4.75 -21.03 12.14
N ILE A 487 -5.88 -20.49 11.67
CA ILE A 487 -6.45 -19.22 12.13
C ILE A 487 -7.78 -19.51 12.81
N ALA A 488 -8.01 -18.93 13.98
CA ALA A 488 -9.27 -19.05 14.71
C ALA A 488 -9.78 -17.69 15.20
N VAL A 489 -11.09 -17.55 15.38
CA VAL A 489 -11.68 -16.45 16.15
C VAL A 489 -12.23 -17.04 17.44
N GLY A 490 -11.69 -16.60 18.57
CA GLY A 490 -12.15 -16.99 19.91
C GLY A 490 -13.19 -16.03 20.50
N ALA A 491 -13.46 -16.20 21.80
CA ALA A 491 -14.27 -15.27 22.56
C ALA A 491 -13.75 -13.81 22.44
N ASN A 492 -14.65 -12.84 22.55
CA ASN A 492 -14.35 -11.40 22.41
C ASN A 492 -13.67 -11.04 21.07
N ASN A 493 -14.01 -11.74 19.98
CA ASN A 493 -13.41 -11.55 18.65
C ASN A 493 -11.87 -11.68 18.65
N ALA A 494 -11.32 -12.59 19.45
CA ALA A 494 -9.88 -12.85 19.51
C ALA A 494 -9.38 -13.57 18.26
N ILE A 495 -8.87 -12.82 17.27
CA ILE A 495 -8.25 -13.37 16.05
C ILE A 495 -6.90 -13.99 16.46
N THR A 496 -6.75 -15.28 16.20
CA THR A 496 -5.69 -16.12 16.76
C THR A 496 -4.94 -16.88 15.67
N PHE A 497 -3.62 -16.77 15.69
CA PHE A 497 -2.66 -17.44 14.81
C PHE A 497 -2.00 -18.58 15.57
N ASN A 498 -2.26 -19.82 15.14
CA ASN A 498 -1.72 -21.01 15.76
C ASN A 498 -0.48 -21.50 15.00
N MET A 499 0.69 -21.01 15.43
CA MET A 499 1.97 -21.39 14.86
C MET A 499 2.35 -22.84 15.15
N GLY A 500 1.95 -23.40 16.29
CA GLY A 500 2.14 -24.83 16.58
C GLY A 500 1.48 -25.74 15.53
N GLN A 501 0.26 -25.41 15.08
CA GLN A 501 -0.39 -26.13 13.99
C GLN A 501 0.40 -26.04 12.67
N LEU A 502 0.98 -24.87 12.37
CA LEU A 502 1.85 -24.70 11.21
C LEU A 502 3.13 -25.53 11.32
N PHE A 503 3.82 -25.47 12.46
CA PHE A 503 5.05 -26.24 12.69
C PHE A 503 4.82 -27.75 12.63
N ASN A 504 3.74 -28.23 13.23
CA ASN A 504 3.34 -29.64 13.12
C ASN A 504 3.08 -30.05 11.65
N LYS A 505 2.43 -29.18 10.85
CA LYS A 505 2.20 -29.45 9.41
C LYS A 505 3.50 -29.46 8.61
N ILE A 506 4.41 -28.52 8.87
CA ILE A 506 5.77 -28.52 8.27
C ILE A 506 6.49 -29.84 8.58
N ALA A 507 6.56 -30.22 9.86
CA ALA A 507 7.25 -31.45 10.28
C ALA A 507 6.62 -32.74 9.71
N THR A 508 5.34 -32.71 9.34
CA THR A 508 4.63 -33.85 8.74
C THR A 508 4.81 -33.90 7.23
N ASP A 509 4.61 -32.79 6.53
CA ASP A 509 4.65 -32.71 5.05
C ASP A 509 6.07 -32.75 4.49
N ASN A 510 7.02 -32.14 5.20
CA ASN A 510 8.36 -31.92 4.67
C ASN A 510 9.40 -31.95 5.79
N GLN A 511 10.12 -33.07 5.88
CA GLN A 511 11.24 -33.32 6.81
C GLN A 511 12.49 -32.47 6.49
N ASN A 512 12.31 -31.25 5.97
CA ASN A 512 13.39 -30.32 5.67
C ASN A 512 14.01 -29.83 7.00
N PRO A 513 15.30 -30.12 7.26
CA PRO A 513 15.92 -29.83 8.55
C PRO A 513 16.09 -28.33 8.84
N VAL A 514 15.99 -27.45 7.84
CA VAL A 514 15.95 -25.99 8.07
C VAL A 514 14.60 -25.60 8.67
N LEU A 515 13.50 -26.11 8.12
CA LEU A 515 12.14 -25.72 8.52
C LEU A 515 11.67 -26.45 9.79
N ALA A 516 12.01 -27.73 9.95
CA ALA A 516 11.63 -28.55 11.11
C ALA A 516 12.17 -27.99 12.45
N ASN A 517 13.31 -27.28 12.41
CA ASN A 517 13.91 -26.68 13.61
C ASN A 517 13.32 -25.30 13.98
N LEU A 518 12.47 -24.70 13.15
CA LEU A 518 11.90 -23.36 13.42
C LEU A 518 10.89 -23.37 14.58
N GLN A 519 10.34 -24.53 14.93
CA GLN A 519 9.52 -24.72 16.13
C GLN A 519 10.30 -24.54 17.45
N TYR A 520 11.62 -24.36 17.39
CA TYR A 520 12.51 -24.10 18.52
C TYR A 520 13.16 -22.70 18.46
N LEU A 521 12.55 -21.74 17.74
CA LEU A 521 13.00 -20.34 17.72
C LEU A 521 12.88 -19.70 19.11
N LYS A 522 14.00 -19.70 19.84
CA LYS A 522 14.24 -18.97 21.11
C LYS A 522 15.14 -17.75 20.93
N GLY A 523 15.18 -16.91 21.95
CA GLY A 523 15.99 -15.69 22.02
C GLY A 523 15.18 -14.42 21.79
N THR A 524 15.87 -13.31 21.53
CA THR A 524 15.24 -12.02 21.23
C THR A 524 15.00 -11.90 19.72
N LEU A 525 13.72 -11.84 19.34
CA LEU A 525 13.23 -11.83 17.97
C LEU A 525 12.47 -10.53 17.69
N ASN A 526 12.70 -9.94 16.53
CA ASN A 526 11.74 -9.07 15.88
C ASN A 526 10.54 -9.92 15.44
N VAL A 527 9.33 -9.40 15.67
CA VAL A 527 8.08 -10.02 15.26
C VAL A 527 7.31 -9.00 14.43
N LYS A 528 6.91 -9.36 13.21
CA LYS A 528 5.90 -8.64 12.42
C LYS A 528 4.69 -9.53 12.22
N PHE A 529 3.52 -9.00 12.52
CA PHE A 529 2.23 -9.57 12.14
C PHE A 529 1.53 -8.60 11.20
N VAL A 530 1.00 -9.10 10.08
CA VAL A 530 0.36 -8.31 9.03
C VAL A 530 -0.94 -8.97 8.60
N MET A 531 -2.03 -8.21 8.52
CA MET A 531 -3.25 -8.62 7.84
C MET A 531 -3.45 -7.68 6.65
N SER A 532 -3.65 -8.24 5.46
CA SER A 532 -4.03 -7.39 4.33
C SER A 532 -5.49 -6.95 4.45
N THR A 533 -5.84 -5.95 3.66
CA THR A 533 -7.21 -5.72 3.18
C THR A 533 -8.17 -5.04 4.16
N LEU A 534 -7.89 -4.98 5.46
CA LEU A 534 -8.80 -4.41 6.46
C LEU A 534 -8.11 -3.32 7.27
N ASP A 535 -8.75 -2.16 7.38
CA ASP A 535 -8.33 -1.08 8.27
C ASP A 535 -8.33 -1.60 9.73
N ILE A 536 -7.14 -1.63 10.35
CA ILE A 536 -6.96 -1.93 11.77
C ILE A 536 -6.59 -0.64 12.49
N ARG A 537 -7.26 -0.33 13.61
CA ARG A 537 -6.95 0.88 14.40
C ARG A 537 -6.69 0.57 15.87
N THR A 538 -5.77 1.34 16.42
CA THR A 538 -5.42 1.42 17.83
C THR A 538 -6.05 2.68 18.43
N SER A 539 -5.93 2.90 19.75
CA SER A 539 -6.28 4.18 20.38
C SER A 539 -5.47 5.37 19.84
N LYS A 540 -4.30 5.08 19.23
CA LYS A 540 -3.39 6.07 18.62
C LYS A 540 -3.70 6.36 17.14
N GLY A 541 -4.66 5.67 16.53
CA GLY A 541 -5.04 5.83 15.12
C GLY A 541 -4.84 4.57 14.29
N LEU A 542 -4.65 4.73 12.99
CA LEU A 542 -4.38 3.63 12.05
C LEU A 542 -3.16 2.81 12.50
N ALA A 543 -3.24 1.48 12.45
CA ALA A 543 -2.13 0.61 12.78
C ALA A 543 -1.00 0.72 11.75
N ALA A 544 0.19 0.26 12.11
CA ALA A 544 1.37 0.39 11.26
C ALA A 544 1.17 -0.37 9.93
N GLY A 545 1.48 0.27 8.81
CA GLY A 545 1.65 -0.41 7.55
C GLY A 545 2.90 -1.29 7.60
N LEU A 546 2.75 -2.55 7.21
CA LEU A 546 3.80 -3.55 7.28
C LEU A 546 3.71 -4.45 6.05
N SER A 547 4.82 -5.12 5.74
CA SER A 547 4.83 -6.19 4.75
C SER A 547 5.67 -7.37 5.22
N VAL A 548 5.26 -8.56 4.79
CA VAL A 548 6.04 -9.79 4.88
C VAL A 548 6.15 -10.35 3.46
N LEU A 549 7.38 -10.40 2.95
CA LEU A 549 7.72 -11.15 1.74
C LEU A 549 8.22 -12.53 2.17
N VAL A 550 7.73 -13.59 1.53
CA VAL A 550 8.38 -14.91 1.61
C VAL A 550 9.51 -14.92 0.59
N ASN A 551 10.74 -15.13 1.03
CA ASN A 551 11.88 -15.14 0.12
C ASN A 551 11.83 -16.36 -0.83
N GLY A 552 12.03 -16.12 -2.13
CA GLY A 552 12.11 -17.14 -3.18
C GLY A 552 11.51 -16.66 -4.50
N ALA A 553 11.82 -17.35 -5.60
CA ALA A 553 11.20 -17.05 -6.90
C ALA A 553 9.72 -17.43 -6.90
N GLY A 554 8.84 -16.56 -7.43
CA GLY A 554 7.38 -16.77 -7.44
C GLY A 554 6.72 -16.83 -6.06
N MET A 555 7.41 -16.41 -4.98
CA MET A 555 6.85 -16.40 -3.62
C MET A 555 6.07 -15.10 -3.37
N PRO A 556 4.94 -15.15 -2.65
CA PRO A 556 4.10 -13.97 -2.45
C PRO A 556 4.66 -13.04 -1.37
N ALA A 557 4.30 -11.77 -1.50
CA ALA A 557 4.27 -10.83 -0.39
C ALA A 557 2.83 -10.64 0.09
N VAL A 558 2.71 -10.21 1.34
CA VAL A 558 1.51 -9.60 1.89
C VAL A 558 1.88 -8.25 2.49
N SER A 559 1.03 -7.26 2.22
CA SER A 559 1.14 -5.91 2.75
C SER A 559 -0.22 -5.48 3.29
N GLY A 560 -0.19 -4.67 4.35
CA GLY A 560 -1.38 -4.15 5.02
C GLY A 560 -1.05 -3.69 6.43
N GLU A 561 -2.08 -3.57 7.24
CA GLU A 561 -2.03 -3.10 8.60
C GLU A 561 -1.63 -4.23 9.58
N GLY A 562 -0.95 -3.87 10.67
CA GLY A 562 -0.63 -4.84 11.71
C GLY A 562 0.27 -4.33 12.83
N PHE A 563 1.05 -5.25 13.40
CA PHE A 563 1.82 -5.04 14.61
C PHE A 563 3.27 -5.46 14.41
N GLN A 564 4.21 -4.60 14.82
CA GLN A 564 5.62 -4.93 14.91
C GLN A 564 6.12 -4.70 16.33
N GLY A 565 6.99 -5.59 16.80
CA GLY A 565 7.60 -5.48 18.11
C GLY A 565 8.77 -6.45 18.30
N VAL A 566 9.29 -6.48 19.52
CA VAL A 566 10.40 -7.34 19.93
C VAL A 566 9.91 -8.27 21.03
N VAL A 567 10.25 -9.56 20.92
CA VAL A 567 9.89 -10.59 21.88
C VAL A 567 11.13 -11.36 22.31
N THR A 568 11.36 -11.50 23.61
CA THR A 568 12.37 -12.42 24.16
C THR A 568 11.69 -13.69 24.65
N ILE A 569 11.93 -14.79 23.93
CA ILE A 569 11.44 -16.14 24.25
C ILE A 569 12.54 -16.86 25.03
N GLN A 570 12.25 -17.24 26.28
CA GLN A 570 13.20 -17.88 27.19
C GLN A 570 13.07 -19.42 27.16
#